data_AF-A0A7S1QJY2-F1
#
_entry.id   AF-A0A7S1QJY2-F1
#
_cell.length_a   1.000
_cell.length_b   1.000
_cell.length_c   1.000
_cell.angle_alpha   90.00
_cell.angle_beta   90.00
_cell.angle_gamma   90.00
#
_symmetry.space_group_name_H-M   'P 1'
#
loop_
_entity.id
_entity.type
_entity.pdbx_description
1 polymer ?
#
loop_
_entity_poly.entity_id
_entity_poly.type
_entity_poly.pdbx_seq_one_letter_code
_entity_poly.pdbx_strand_id
1 'polypeptide(L)'
;RRRRERPPAKDGCGRGRGRGKGKGRGKAPDGGGMSQNMLTPGLPFMERLSGELVEYCAARLGLRGDIPVGTPRWLGCSCATVSDASCAGEGEHKILVALLRNEAQDEATADKCATRHAIIGSDSDLFLMPLGPRVTPERVLIASPAAKAWRVCDVDKLRLGIRFQWQQFNSVSRPPRLARLAGMLGEPEGATLLSASLPEEEELRLRRDFVLVSLMRGNDYLPPLACVNDPEDLWLCYLRWRREKSAAQGIVHRDGSGDAVQAAQRDPQGEADGGAEPEHLPEELLRLGQAPLAGFMSFCAGSDPVAPHIPGGREQAAQGVTAYLHGLVWCLETCASGRCRDFHYGFPQSLAPCASAALIAAHLPSLPPEALGAPRGSSPALAPVSCAVAMLPVADVRELLLPTAPWLAPLLDPGSGMLREVARLEACTECAALAAAVDAVPPGSKKFIKRSKALEVHRRQHSGIEAVPLLELDAEVRRLCPASAPEGELPRGLRLGEEVSV
;
A
#
# COMPACT_ATOMS: atom_id res chain seq x y z
N ARG A 1 -42.57 27.18 -20.95
CA ARG A 1 -41.95 28.28 -20.15
C ARG A 1 -42.11 27.90 -18.68
N ARG A 2 -41.12 27.48 -17.89
CA ARG A 2 -39.73 27.89 -17.73
C ARG A 2 -38.83 26.66 -17.55
N ARG A 3 -37.72 26.60 -18.30
CA ARG A 3 -36.56 25.74 -18.02
C ARG A 3 -35.94 26.21 -16.70
N ARG A 4 -35.61 25.28 -15.81
CA ARG A 4 -34.59 25.50 -14.77
C ARG A 4 -33.39 24.66 -15.14
N GLU A 5 -32.31 25.36 -15.42
CA GLU A 5 -31.00 24.84 -15.76
C GLU A 5 -30.42 24.08 -14.56
N ARG A 6 -29.94 22.86 -14.80
CA ARG A 6 -29.06 22.14 -13.88
C ARG A 6 -27.65 22.72 -14.01
N PRO A 7 -26.90 22.94 -12.91
CA PRO A 7 -25.49 23.27 -13.01
C PRO A 7 -24.69 22.03 -13.50
N PRO A 8 -23.57 22.22 -14.21
CA PRO A 8 -22.75 21.12 -14.68
C PRO A 8 -22.05 20.41 -13.52
N ALA A 9 -21.87 19.10 -13.69
CA ALA A 9 -21.13 18.22 -12.81
C ALA A 9 -19.73 18.78 -12.54
N LYS A 10 -19.33 18.78 -11.26
CA LYS A 10 -17.95 19.02 -10.87
C LYS A 10 -17.16 17.77 -11.20
N ASP A 11 -16.16 17.91 -12.06
CA ASP A 11 -15.15 16.89 -12.29
C ASP A 11 -14.44 16.56 -10.97
N GLY A 12 -14.75 15.38 -10.42
CA GLY A 12 -14.09 14.79 -9.27
C GLY A 12 -12.69 14.35 -9.66
N CYS A 13 -11.73 15.27 -9.62
CA CYS A 13 -10.32 14.93 -9.74
C CYS A 13 -9.90 14.18 -8.46
N GLY A 14 -9.81 12.85 -8.55
CA GLY A 14 -9.17 12.01 -7.56
C GLY A 14 -7.78 12.55 -7.25
N ARG A 15 -7.54 12.87 -5.97
CA ARG A 15 -6.23 13.28 -5.48
C ARG A 15 -5.42 12.01 -5.29
N GLY A 16 -4.65 11.63 -6.30
CA GLY A 16 -3.53 10.71 -6.10
C GLY A 16 -2.59 11.32 -5.06
N ARG A 17 -2.38 10.59 -3.95
CA ARG A 17 -1.14 10.70 -3.16
C ARG A 17 -0.01 10.14 -4.04
N GLY A 18 1.19 10.71 -3.93
CA GLY A 18 2.28 10.42 -4.87
C GLY A 18 2.55 11.50 -5.93
N ARG A 19 2.25 12.76 -5.61
CA ARG A 19 3.06 13.93 -6.04
C ARG A 19 2.71 15.06 -5.10
N GLY A 20 3.49 15.14 -4.01
CA GLY A 20 3.54 16.34 -3.20
C GLY A 20 3.66 17.53 -4.14
N LYS A 21 2.75 18.49 -3.96
CA LYS A 21 2.77 19.75 -4.68
C LYS A 21 4.18 20.32 -4.61
N GLY A 22 4.92 20.23 -5.70
CA GLY A 22 5.91 21.23 -6.06
C GLY A 22 5.16 22.53 -6.29
N LYS A 23 4.65 23.16 -5.21
CA LYS A 23 4.51 24.61 -5.21
C LYS A 23 5.88 25.08 -5.67
N GLY A 24 5.93 25.78 -6.81
CA GLY A 24 7.18 26.28 -7.37
C GLY A 24 8.09 26.70 -6.24
N ARG A 25 9.17 25.92 -6.04
CA ARG A 25 10.21 26.25 -5.10
C ARG A 25 10.84 27.50 -5.70
N GLY A 26 10.29 28.65 -5.32
CA GLY A 26 11.11 29.85 -5.20
C GLY A 26 12.31 29.38 -4.41
N LYS A 27 13.47 29.40 -5.07
CA LYS A 27 14.77 29.16 -4.47
C LYS A 27 14.76 29.97 -3.17
N ALA A 28 14.62 29.30 -2.03
CA ALA A 28 14.92 29.95 -0.78
C ALA A 28 16.41 30.32 -0.90
N PRO A 29 16.77 31.60 -0.76
CA PRO A 29 18.17 31.97 -0.83
C PRO A 29 18.88 31.33 0.36
N ASP A 30 19.93 30.55 0.09
CA ASP A 30 21.03 30.21 1.00
C ASP A 30 20.70 29.89 2.47
N GLY A 31 19.73 29.00 2.72
CA GLY A 31 19.48 28.46 4.07
C GLY A 31 19.28 26.95 4.00
N GLY A 32 20.14 26.18 4.69
CA GLY A 32 20.14 24.71 4.75
C GLY A 32 18.82 24.11 5.26
N GLY A 33 17.80 24.12 4.42
CA GLY A 33 16.51 23.49 4.67
C GLY A 33 16.64 21.98 4.48
N MET A 34 16.27 21.24 5.52
CA MET A 34 16.27 19.78 5.51
C MET A 34 15.40 19.23 4.37
N SER A 35 15.97 18.43 3.47
CA SER A 35 15.21 17.77 2.41
C SER A 35 14.34 16.65 2.99
N GLN A 36 13.06 16.60 2.62
CA GLN A 36 12.17 15.50 3.04
C GLN A 36 12.65 14.14 2.52
N ASN A 37 13.41 14.14 1.42
CA ASN A 37 13.99 12.95 0.83
C ASN A 37 15.07 12.31 1.73
N MET A 38 15.54 13.02 2.76
CA MET A 38 16.38 12.43 3.82
C MET A 38 15.66 11.36 4.64
N LEU A 39 14.32 11.28 4.57
CA LEU A 39 13.49 10.28 5.25
C LEU A 39 13.40 8.94 4.50
N THR A 40 14.22 8.74 3.47
CA THR A 40 14.29 7.49 2.70
C THR A 40 15.27 6.50 3.36
N PRO A 41 14.91 5.21 3.52
CA PRO A 41 15.82 4.17 3.98
C PRO A 41 17.14 4.15 3.22
N GLY A 42 18.23 3.78 3.89
CA GLY A 42 19.58 3.73 3.30
C GLY A 42 20.34 5.05 3.29
N LEU A 43 19.74 6.15 3.73
CA LEU A 43 20.44 7.42 3.94
C LEU A 43 21.05 7.52 5.34
N PRO A 44 22.22 8.19 5.50
CA PRO A 44 22.87 8.36 6.81
C PRO A 44 21.99 9.03 7.87
N PHE A 45 21.04 9.87 7.45
CA PHE A 45 20.09 10.49 8.36
C PHE A 45 19.20 9.45 9.06
N MET A 46 18.68 8.47 8.31
CA MET A 46 17.75 7.47 8.84
C MET A 46 18.43 6.55 9.86
N GLU A 47 19.69 6.22 9.65
CA GLU A 47 20.45 5.46 10.65
C GLU A 47 20.64 6.23 11.95
N ARG A 48 21.02 7.51 11.88
CA ARG A 48 21.13 8.35 13.09
C ARG A 48 19.78 8.42 13.80
N LEU A 49 18.70 8.63 13.05
CA LEU A 49 17.35 8.63 13.61
C LEU A 49 17.02 7.31 14.31
N SER A 50 17.35 6.16 13.71
CA SER A 50 17.16 4.85 14.34
C SER A 50 17.88 4.74 15.69
N GLY A 51 19.16 5.13 15.75
CA GLY A 51 19.94 5.11 16.98
C GLY A 51 19.34 6.02 18.06
N GLU A 52 18.98 7.24 17.70
CA GLU A 52 18.34 8.20 18.61
C GLU A 52 16.97 7.70 19.12
N LEU A 53 16.19 6.98 18.31
CA LEU A 53 14.91 6.40 18.73
C LEU A 53 15.09 5.26 19.74
N VAL A 54 16.10 4.41 19.56
CA VAL A 54 16.44 3.35 20.52
C VAL A 54 16.84 3.97 21.86
N GLU A 55 17.72 4.97 21.83
CA GLU A 55 18.16 5.68 23.03
C GLU A 55 16.98 6.41 23.72
N TYR A 56 16.09 7.01 22.94
CA TYR A 56 14.87 7.61 23.44
C TYR A 56 13.99 6.59 24.16
N CYS A 57 13.73 5.42 23.55
CA CYS A 57 12.96 4.35 24.18
C CYS A 57 13.61 3.84 25.48
N ALA A 58 14.93 3.61 25.46
CA ALA A 58 15.68 3.18 26.65
C ALA A 58 15.58 4.19 27.80
N ALA A 59 15.67 5.49 27.48
CA ALA A 59 15.47 6.55 28.46
C ALA A 59 14.03 6.57 29.01
N ARG A 60 13.01 6.40 28.16
CA ARG A 60 11.60 6.37 28.59
C ARG A 60 11.25 5.15 29.45
N LEU A 61 11.89 4.01 29.21
CA LEU A 61 11.78 2.81 30.04
C LEU A 61 12.58 2.89 31.34
N GLY A 62 13.44 3.91 31.50
CA GLY A 62 14.29 4.07 32.67
C GLY A 62 15.46 3.10 32.75
N LEU A 63 15.89 2.55 31.60
CA LEU A 63 17.03 1.64 31.48
C LEU A 63 18.38 2.39 31.49
N ARG A 64 18.36 3.73 31.36
CA ARG A 64 19.56 4.58 31.41
C ARG A 64 19.74 5.24 32.77
N GLY A 65 20.99 5.23 33.27
CA GLY A 65 21.37 5.81 34.56
C GLY A 65 21.64 7.32 34.53
N ASP A 66 21.81 7.89 33.34
CA ASP A 66 22.23 9.28 33.09
C ASP A 66 21.08 10.19 32.63
N ILE A 67 19.83 9.75 32.78
CA ILE A 67 18.67 10.48 32.31
C ILE A 67 18.46 11.76 33.13
N PRO A 68 18.20 12.93 32.49
CA PRO A 68 17.90 14.17 33.20
C PRO A 68 16.75 14.01 34.19
N VAL A 69 16.93 14.58 35.39
CA VAL A 69 15.89 14.62 36.43
C VAL A 69 14.62 15.24 35.86
N GLY A 70 13.50 14.53 36.00
CA GLY A 70 12.19 14.98 35.49
C GLY A 70 11.82 14.46 34.10
N THR A 71 12.65 13.64 33.45
CA THR A 71 12.27 12.99 32.19
C THR A 71 11.06 12.05 32.40
N PRO A 72 9.92 12.27 31.70
CA PRO A 72 8.76 11.40 31.83
C PRO A 72 9.09 9.94 31.48
N ARG A 73 8.69 9.01 32.34
CA ARG A 73 8.84 7.55 32.13
C ARG A 73 7.53 6.93 31.65
N TRP A 74 7.63 5.86 30.87
CA TRP A 74 6.48 5.04 30.49
C TRP A 74 6.14 4.08 31.64
N LEU A 75 5.41 4.61 32.63
CA LEU A 75 4.97 3.81 33.78
C LEU A 75 4.10 2.64 33.32
N GLY A 76 4.43 1.43 33.78
CA GLY A 76 3.70 0.21 33.43
C GLY A 76 4.05 -0.38 32.06
N CYS A 77 4.99 0.21 31.32
CA CYS A 77 5.51 -0.36 30.07
C CYS A 77 6.70 -1.27 30.41
N SER A 78 6.59 -2.56 30.07
CA SER A 78 7.65 -3.56 30.30
C SER A 78 8.62 -3.70 29.13
N CYS A 79 8.19 -3.37 27.91
CA CYS A 79 8.99 -3.49 26.70
C CYS A 79 8.65 -2.41 25.67
N ALA A 80 9.63 -2.06 24.85
CA ALA A 80 9.45 -1.24 23.67
C ALA A 80 10.31 -1.78 22.53
N THR A 81 9.71 -1.88 21.34
CA THR A 81 10.38 -2.40 20.15
C THR A 81 10.49 -1.30 19.11
N VAL A 82 11.67 -1.14 18.52
CA VAL A 82 11.91 -0.21 17.40
C VAL A 82 12.16 -1.05 16.15
N SER A 83 11.23 -1.00 15.18
CA SER A 83 11.46 -1.57 13.86
C SER A 83 11.82 -0.45 12.89
N ASP A 84 13.11 -0.33 12.60
CA ASP A 84 13.66 0.84 11.93
C ASP A 84 13.66 0.75 10.40
N ALA A 85 14.35 1.69 9.75
CA ALA A 85 14.46 1.77 8.29
C ALA A 85 15.34 0.69 7.65
N SER A 86 16.10 -0.09 8.44
CA SER A 86 16.86 -1.24 7.92
C SER A 86 15.95 -2.46 7.74
N CYS A 87 14.89 -2.58 8.54
CA CYS A 87 13.88 -3.63 8.39
C CYS A 87 13.00 -3.36 7.16
N ALA A 88 13.01 -4.28 6.21
CA ALA A 88 12.19 -4.20 5.00
C ALA A 88 10.68 -4.15 5.31
N GLY A 89 9.94 -3.46 4.45
CA GLY A 89 8.49 -3.29 4.56
C GLY A 89 8.08 -1.95 5.17
N GLU A 90 6.89 -1.51 4.78
CA GLU A 90 6.33 -0.25 5.24
C GLU A 90 5.91 -0.31 6.70
N GLY A 91 5.98 0.82 7.40
CA GLY A 91 5.73 0.88 8.84
C GLY A 91 4.36 0.31 9.24
N GLU A 92 3.31 0.60 8.47
CA GLU A 92 1.97 0.07 8.72
C GLU A 92 1.90 -1.46 8.59
N HIS A 93 2.53 -2.03 7.56
CA HIS A 93 2.62 -3.48 7.34
C HIS A 93 3.40 -4.18 8.47
N LYS A 94 4.52 -3.59 8.91
CA LYS A 94 5.29 -4.09 10.06
C LYS A 94 4.47 -4.04 11.37
N ILE A 95 3.66 -3.00 11.55
CA ILE A 95 2.71 -2.91 12.68
C ILE A 95 1.66 -4.02 12.60
N LEU A 96 1.09 -4.31 11.42
CA LEU A 96 0.13 -5.40 11.25
C LEU A 96 0.76 -6.77 11.59
N VAL A 97 1.99 -7.03 11.15
CA VAL A 97 2.69 -8.28 11.51
C VAL A 97 2.88 -8.39 13.03
N ALA A 98 3.30 -7.32 13.69
CA ALA A 98 3.44 -7.30 15.14
C ALA A 98 2.09 -7.50 15.86
N LEU A 99 1.02 -6.87 15.35
CA LEU A 99 -0.33 -7.04 15.86
C LEU A 99 -0.79 -8.49 15.79
N LEU A 100 -0.63 -9.15 14.63
CA LEU A 100 -1.02 -10.55 14.44
C LEU A 100 -0.19 -11.52 15.30
N ARG A 101 1.10 -11.23 15.50
CA ARG A 101 1.96 -12.01 16.41
C ARG A 101 1.48 -11.89 17.87
N ASN A 102 1.14 -10.68 18.32
CA ASN A 102 0.64 -10.46 19.67
C ASN A 102 -0.69 -11.20 19.90
N GLU A 103 -1.64 -11.12 18.95
CA GLU A 103 -2.91 -11.85 19.04
C GLU A 103 -2.70 -13.36 19.11
N ALA A 104 -1.81 -13.92 18.28
CA ALA A 104 -1.49 -15.35 18.30
C ALA A 104 -0.86 -15.79 19.63
N GLN A 105 0.00 -14.94 20.23
CA GLN A 105 0.59 -15.19 21.53
C GLN A 105 -0.46 -15.15 22.65
N ASP A 106 -1.39 -14.20 22.60
CA ASP A 106 -2.49 -14.09 23.56
C ASP A 106 -3.44 -15.30 23.47
N GLU A 107 -3.71 -15.80 22.26
CA GLU A 107 -4.48 -17.04 22.06
C GLU A 107 -3.80 -18.26 22.70
N ALA A 108 -2.46 -18.35 22.62
CA ALA A 108 -1.70 -19.48 23.14
C ALA A 108 -1.62 -19.52 24.68
N THR A 109 -1.69 -18.37 25.35
CA THR A 109 -1.37 -18.27 26.79
C THR A 109 -2.54 -18.59 27.73
N ALA A 110 -3.75 -18.87 27.22
CA ALA A 110 -5.00 -19.17 27.96
C ALA A 110 -5.47 -18.09 28.96
N ASP A 111 -4.59 -17.18 29.37
CA ASP A 111 -4.87 -15.95 30.09
C ASP A 111 -5.32 -14.92 29.06
N LYS A 112 -6.57 -15.07 28.59
CA LYS A 112 -7.22 -14.17 27.62
C LYS A 112 -7.50 -12.81 28.27
N CYS A 113 -6.47 -12.14 28.75
CA CYS A 113 -6.53 -10.79 29.27
C CYS A 113 -6.58 -9.82 28.10
N ALA A 114 -7.68 -9.85 27.34
CA ALA A 114 -8.32 -8.68 26.77
C ALA A 114 -7.40 -7.58 26.19
N THR A 115 -6.31 -7.94 25.50
CA THR A 115 -5.34 -6.97 24.98
C THR A 115 -6.07 -5.98 24.10
N ARG A 116 -5.76 -4.70 24.30
CA ARG A 116 -6.32 -3.61 23.49
C ARG A 116 -5.19 -3.01 22.70
N HIS A 117 -5.38 -2.98 21.39
CA HIS A 117 -4.38 -2.45 20.49
C HIS A 117 -4.74 -1.00 20.13
N ALA A 118 -3.73 -0.13 20.13
CA ALA A 118 -3.87 1.23 19.63
C ALA A 118 -2.81 1.48 18.57
N ILE A 119 -3.24 1.84 17.36
CA ILE A 119 -2.38 2.17 16.24
C ILE A 119 -2.49 3.67 15.98
N ILE A 120 -1.36 4.36 15.91
CA ILE A 120 -1.31 5.80 15.64
C ILE A 120 -0.81 6.02 14.22
N GLY A 121 -1.62 6.68 13.39
CA GLY A 121 -1.22 7.02 12.04
C GLY A 121 -2.29 7.76 11.23
N SER A 122 -1.87 8.36 10.13
CA SER A 122 -2.76 9.15 9.24
C SER A 122 -3.08 8.45 7.93
N ASP A 123 -2.59 7.23 7.73
CA ASP A 123 -2.89 6.47 6.52
C ASP A 123 -4.31 5.90 6.54
N SER A 124 -4.92 5.81 5.37
CA SER A 124 -6.21 5.15 5.19
C SER A 124 -6.10 3.64 5.26
N ASP A 125 -4.93 3.10 4.92
CA ASP A 125 -4.75 1.65 4.80
C ASP A 125 -4.76 0.99 6.18
N LEU A 126 -4.38 1.74 7.22
CA LEU A 126 -4.56 1.39 8.63
C LEU A 126 -5.99 0.93 8.98
N PHE A 127 -7.03 1.43 8.31
CA PHE A 127 -8.41 0.99 8.55
C PHE A 127 -8.79 -0.31 7.83
N LEU A 128 -8.08 -0.65 6.74
CA LEU A 128 -8.32 -1.84 5.94
C LEU A 128 -7.55 -3.05 6.47
N MET A 129 -6.32 -2.81 6.94
CA MET A 129 -5.38 -3.85 7.35
C MET A 129 -5.92 -4.77 8.46
N PRO A 130 -6.54 -4.28 9.55
CA PRO A 130 -7.12 -5.17 10.56
C PRO A 130 -8.30 -6.03 10.08
N LEU A 131 -8.90 -5.69 8.92
CA LEU A 131 -10.06 -6.41 8.36
C LEU A 131 -9.68 -7.56 7.43
N GLY A 132 -8.45 -7.59 6.90
CA GLY A 132 -7.99 -8.63 5.97
C GLY A 132 -7.71 -10.00 6.60
N PRO A 133 -7.03 -10.06 7.77
CA PRO A 133 -6.64 -11.29 8.43
C PRO A 133 -7.82 -12.18 8.84
N ARG A 134 -7.55 -13.47 8.94
CA ARG A 134 -8.52 -14.47 9.40
C ARG A 134 -8.89 -14.21 10.85
N VAL A 135 -7.89 -14.28 11.73
CA VAL A 135 -7.98 -13.82 13.12
C VAL A 135 -8.06 -12.30 13.09
N THR A 136 -9.24 -11.77 13.39
CA THR A 136 -9.42 -10.32 13.45
C THR A 136 -8.91 -9.86 14.79
N PRO A 137 -7.90 -8.98 14.85
CA PRO A 137 -7.46 -8.42 16.12
C PRO A 137 -8.63 -7.70 16.78
N GLU A 138 -8.95 -8.09 18.02
CA GLU A 138 -10.06 -7.48 18.75
C GLU A 138 -9.63 -6.09 19.27
N ARG A 139 -10.58 -5.15 19.37
CA ARG A 139 -10.37 -3.88 20.10
C ARG A 139 -9.19 -3.04 19.58
N VAL A 140 -9.00 -3.02 18.27
CA VAL A 140 -8.03 -2.14 17.62
C VAL A 140 -8.62 -0.73 17.51
N LEU A 141 -7.93 0.23 18.12
CA LEU A 141 -8.22 1.65 18.00
C LEU A 141 -7.22 2.31 17.07
N ILE A 142 -7.69 2.90 15.98
CA ILE A 142 -6.85 3.66 15.04
C ILE A 142 -7.01 5.13 15.36
N ALA A 143 -5.93 5.76 15.83
CA ALA A 143 -5.87 7.15 16.20
C ALA A 143 -5.14 7.96 15.13
N SER A 144 -5.88 8.82 14.43
CA SER A 144 -5.35 9.70 13.39
C SER A 144 -5.27 11.14 13.88
N PRO A 145 -4.10 11.80 13.80
CA PRO A 145 -3.99 13.22 14.15
C PRO A 145 -4.74 14.07 13.13
N ALA A 146 -5.74 14.82 13.57
CA ALA A 146 -6.37 15.88 12.79
C ALA A 146 -6.02 17.25 13.38
N ALA A 147 -6.14 18.32 12.58
CA ALA A 147 -5.62 19.66 12.89
C ALA A 147 -6.02 20.27 14.26
N LYS A 148 -7.05 19.73 14.93
CA LYS A 148 -7.49 20.16 16.27
C LYS A 148 -7.89 19.03 17.22
N ALA A 149 -7.88 17.77 16.78
CA ALA A 149 -8.37 16.63 17.56
C ALA A 149 -7.85 15.30 17.01
N TRP A 150 -7.83 14.28 17.86
CA TRP A 150 -7.62 12.90 17.44
C TRP A 150 -8.92 12.32 16.88
N ARG A 151 -8.85 11.67 15.72
CA ARG A 151 -9.94 10.83 15.21
C ARG A 151 -9.64 9.39 15.60
N VAL A 152 -10.54 8.78 16.35
CA VAL A 152 -10.42 7.38 16.78
C VAL A 152 -11.45 6.55 16.03
N CYS A 153 -11.00 5.52 15.31
CA CYS A 153 -11.85 4.49 14.73
C CYS A 153 -11.67 3.21 15.53
N ASP A 154 -12.80 2.58 15.84
CA ASP A 154 -12.84 1.26 16.47
C ASP A 154 -13.11 0.23 15.36
N VAL A 155 -12.16 -0.68 15.15
CA VAL A 155 -12.24 -1.70 14.08
C VAL A 155 -13.44 -2.62 14.27
N ASP A 156 -13.84 -2.91 15.51
CA ASP A 156 -15.04 -3.72 15.77
C ASP A 156 -16.31 -2.98 15.31
N LYS A 157 -16.37 -1.66 15.52
CA LYS A 157 -17.48 -0.83 14.99
C LYS A 157 -17.48 -0.77 13.47
N LEU A 158 -16.30 -0.72 12.84
CA LEU A 158 -16.19 -0.77 11.39
C LEU A 158 -16.69 -2.11 10.84
N ARG A 159 -16.27 -3.23 11.45
CA ARG A 159 -16.75 -4.59 11.12
C ARG A 159 -18.27 -4.70 11.25
N LEU A 160 -18.83 -4.23 12.36
CA LEU A 160 -20.28 -4.19 12.58
C LEU A 160 -20.99 -3.30 11.55
N GLY A 161 -20.39 -2.17 11.16
CA GLY A 161 -20.91 -1.29 10.12
C GLY A 161 -20.97 -1.96 8.74
N ILE A 162 -19.93 -2.69 8.36
CA ILE A 162 -19.88 -3.48 7.11
C ILE A 162 -21.00 -4.53 7.11
N ARG A 163 -21.13 -5.28 8.21
CA ARG A 163 -22.18 -6.29 8.40
C ARG A 163 -23.58 -5.67 8.32
N PHE A 164 -23.80 -4.56 9.03
CA PHE A 164 -25.07 -3.85 9.05
C PHE A 164 -25.48 -3.42 7.64
N GLN A 165 -24.57 -2.81 6.88
CA GLN A 165 -24.85 -2.42 5.50
C GLN A 165 -25.23 -3.63 4.64
N TRP A 166 -24.49 -4.74 4.73
CA TRP A 166 -24.82 -5.95 4.00
C TRP A 166 -26.20 -6.53 4.37
N GLN A 167 -26.54 -6.59 5.66
CA GLN A 167 -27.84 -7.07 6.14
C GLN A 167 -28.99 -6.17 5.65
N GLN A 168 -28.80 -4.85 5.70
CA GLN A 168 -29.79 -3.89 5.19
C GLN A 168 -30.07 -4.11 3.69
N PHE A 169 -29.03 -4.33 2.88
CA PHE A 169 -29.18 -4.55 1.45
C PHE A 169 -29.83 -5.90 1.12
N ASN A 170 -29.61 -6.94 1.94
CA ASN A 170 -30.17 -8.28 1.72
C ASN A 170 -31.56 -8.50 2.34
N SER A 171 -32.00 -7.66 3.26
CA SER A 171 -33.36 -7.75 3.80
C SER A 171 -34.41 -7.56 2.67
N VAL A 172 -35.28 -8.57 2.50
CA VAL A 172 -36.32 -8.65 1.45
C VAL A 172 -37.38 -7.55 1.62
N SER A 173 -37.50 -6.99 2.83
CA SER A 173 -38.38 -5.88 3.15
C SER A 173 -37.79 -4.55 2.65
N ARG A 174 -38.53 -3.83 1.79
CA ARG A 174 -38.20 -2.51 1.22
C ARG A 174 -37.44 -1.58 2.20
N PRO A 175 -36.49 -0.76 1.72
CA PRO A 175 -35.64 0.04 2.60
C PRO A 175 -36.48 1.02 3.43
N PRO A 176 -36.38 1.03 4.77
CA PRO A 176 -36.83 2.19 5.51
C PRO A 176 -35.93 3.35 5.10
N ARG A 177 -36.52 4.53 4.89
CA ARG A 177 -35.83 5.82 4.66
C ARG A 177 -35.01 6.28 5.89
N LEU A 178 -34.21 5.40 6.49
CA LEU A 178 -33.45 5.64 7.73
C LEU A 178 -31.93 5.66 7.52
N ALA A 179 -31.44 5.46 6.29
CA ALA A 179 -30.00 5.60 5.99
C ALA A 179 -29.45 7.03 6.13
N ARG A 180 -30.29 8.04 6.42
CA ARG A 180 -29.86 9.44 6.62
C ARG A 180 -29.73 9.88 8.08
N LEU A 181 -30.02 9.03 9.07
CA LEU A 181 -29.97 9.40 10.49
C LEU A 181 -29.01 8.57 11.35
N ALA A 182 -28.49 7.44 10.86
CA ALA A 182 -27.49 6.64 11.60
C ALA A 182 -26.05 7.19 11.51
N GLY A 183 -25.85 8.30 10.79
CA GLY A 183 -24.53 8.85 10.49
C GLY A 183 -23.97 9.86 11.50
N MET A 184 -24.63 10.19 12.62
CA MET A 184 -24.19 11.31 13.47
C MET A 184 -24.50 11.17 14.97
N LEU A 185 -23.87 10.24 15.69
CA LEU A 185 -23.88 10.17 17.18
C LEU A 185 -25.11 9.49 17.80
N GLY A 186 -24.84 8.52 18.69
CA GLY A 186 -25.81 7.95 19.62
C GLY A 186 -26.37 6.60 19.18
N GLU A 187 -26.03 5.57 19.96
CA GLU A 187 -26.56 4.20 19.92
C GLU A 187 -28.07 4.15 19.59
N PRO A 188 -28.51 3.32 18.61
CA PRO A 188 -29.93 3.07 18.43
C PRO A 188 -30.36 1.79 19.18
N GLU A 189 -31.49 1.89 19.88
CA GLU A 189 -32.31 0.81 20.46
C GLU A 189 -32.81 -0.23 19.42
N GLY A 190 -32.21 -0.30 18.23
CA GLY A 190 -32.44 -1.32 17.19
C GLY A 190 -31.55 -2.57 17.32
N ALA A 191 -30.75 -2.67 18.39
CA ALA A 191 -29.80 -3.76 18.65
C ALA A 191 -30.44 -5.16 18.69
N THR A 192 -31.74 -5.28 18.93
CA THR A 192 -32.43 -6.57 19.10
C THR A 192 -32.68 -7.33 17.80
N LEU A 193 -32.64 -6.67 16.63
CA LEU A 193 -32.78 -7.31 15.30
C LEU A 193 -31.42 -7.70 14.68
N LEU A 194 -30.30 -7.38 15.35
CA LEU A 194 -28.93 -7.63 14.90
C LEU A 194 -28.36 -8.99 15.37
N SER A 195 -29.20 -9.86 15.95
CA SER A 195 -28.76 -10.99 16.77
C SER A 195 -28.31 -12.25 16.00
N ALA A 196 -28.45 -12.31 14.68
CA ALA A 196 -27.90 -13.43 13.92
C ALA A 196 -26.43 -13.13 13.58
N SER A 197 -25.51 -13.73 14.33
CA SER A 197 -24.09 -13.77 13.95
C SER A 197 -23.99 -14.43 12.58
N LEU A 198 -23.23 -13.81 11.67
CA LEU A 198 -22.84 -14.49 10.45
C LEU A 198 -21.92 -15.66 10.81
N PRO A 199 -21.96 -16.77 10.06
CA PRO A 199 -20.88 -17.75 10.12
C PRO A 199 -19.54 -17.04 9.91
N GLU A 200 -18.53 -17.43 10.69
CA GLU A 200 -17.22 -16.74 10.70
C GLU A 200 -16.60 -16.61 9.31
N GLU A 201 -16.69 -17.66 8.49
CA GLU A 201 -16.23 -17.67 7.10
C GLU A 201 -16.97 -16.68 6.20
N GLU A 202 -18.27 -16.49 6.42
CA GLU A 202 -19.07 -15.54 5.65
C GLU A 202 -18.72 -14.10 6.05
N GLU A 203 -18.50 -13.86 7.34
CA GLU A 203 -18.01 -12.57 7.83
C GLU A 203 -16.60 -12.25 7.32
N LEU A 204 -15.68 -13.22 7.37
CA LEU A 204 -14.34 -13.08 6.81
C LEU A 204 -14.39 -12.74 5.32
N ARG A 205 -15.22 -13.46 4.55
CA ARG A 205 -15.43 -13.19 3.13
C ARG A 205 -15.96 -11.78 2.90
N LEU A 206 -16.97 -11.36 3.66
CA LEU A 206 -17.54 -10.02 3.55
C LEU A 206 -16.51 -8.91 3.86
N ARG A 207 -15.67 -9.11 4.89
CA ARG A 207 -14.57 -8.19 5.21
C ARG A 207 -13.54 -8.12 4.08
N ARG A 208 -13.12 -9.25 3.53
CA ARG A 208 -12.15 -9.29 2.42
C ARG A 208 -12.70 -8.71 1.13
N ASP A 209 -13.98 -8.93 0.83
CA ASP A 209 -14.65 -8.26 -0.27
C ASP A 209 -14.66 -6.74 -0.06
N PHE A 210 -14.92 -6.27 1.17
CA PHE A 210 -14.85 -4.84 1.50
C PHE A 210 -13.45 -4.26 1.30
N VAL A 211 -12.41 -4.96 1.75
CA VAL A 211 -11.01 -4.55 1.53
C VAL A 211 -10.69 -4.50 0.03
N LEU A 212 -11.01 -5.56 -0.72
CA LEU A 212 -10.77 -5.62 -2.17
C LEU A 212 -11.49 -4.49 -2.93
N VAL A 213 -12.77 -4.25 -2.63
CA VAL A 213 -13.54 -3.17 -3.26
C VAL A 213 -12.99 -1.79 -2.85
N SER A 214 -12.46 -1.66 -1.64
CA SER A 214 -11.78 -0.43 -1.20
C SER A 214 -10.47 -0.21 -1.97
N LEU A 215 -9.68 -1.26 -2.20
CA LEU A 215 -8.45 -1.19 -3.00
C LEU A 215 -8.73 -0.77 -4.45
N MET A 216 -9.86 -1.16 -5.04
CA MET A 216 -10.29 -0.75 -6.38
C MET A 216 -10.59 0.76 -6.49
N ARG A 217 -10.75 1.48 -5.37
CA ARG A 217 -10.91 2.95 -5.38
C ARG A 217 -9.62 3.69 -5.71
N GLY A 218 -8.51 2.96 -5.85
CA GLY A 218 -7.17 3.48 -5.95
C GLY A 218 -6.47 3.37 -4.61
N ASN A 219 -5.22 2.94 -4.66
CA ASN A 219 -4.30 2.83 -3.53
C ASN A 219 -2.91 3.25 -4.00
N ASP A 220 -1.90 3.14 -3.14
CA ASP A 220 -0.55 3.61 -3.46
C ASP A 220 0.12 2.80 -4.58
N TYR A 221 -0.33 1.57 -4.84
CA TYR A 221 0.25 0.66 -5.82
C TYR A 221 -0.55 0.57 -7.13
N LEU A 222 -1.86 0.87 -7.11
CA LEU A 222 -2.75 0.66 -8.25
C LEU A 222 -3.62 1.89 -8.55
N PRO A 223 -3.85 2.17 -9.84
CA PRO A 223 -4.78 3.23 -10.23
C PRO A 223 -6.22 2.87 -9.84
N PRO A 224 -7.08 3.88 -9.65
CA PRO A 224 -8.50 3.68 -9.39
C PRO A 224 -9.17 2.97 -10.58
N LEU A 225 -10.13 2.10 -10.27
CA LEU A 225 -10.94 1.39 -11.25
C LEU A 225 -11.79 2.39 -12.04
N ALA A 226 -11.57 2.46 -13.35
CA ALA A 226 -12.43 3.19 -14.28
C ALA A 226 -13.76 2.44 -14.48
N CYS A 227 -14.86 3.03 -14.01
CA CYS A 227 -16.21 2.47 -14.15
C CYS A 227 -17.26 3.59 -14.27
N VAL A 228 -18.53 3.24 -14.52
CA VAL A 228 -19.60 4.25 -14.66
C VAL A 228 -20.07 4.85 -13.33
N ASN A 229 -19.71 4.20 -12.22
CA ASN A 229 -20.06 4.64 -10.88
C ASN A 229 -18.94 5.48 -10.27
N ASP A 230 -19.28 6.34 -9.32
CA ASP A 230 -18.28 7.05 -8.52
C ASP A 230 -17.43 6.03 -7.74
N PRO A 231 -16.09 6.11 -7.76
CA PRO A 231 -15.23 5.30 -6.90
C PRO A 231 -15.64 5.30 -5.43
N GLU A 232 -16.20 6.39 -4.91
CA GLU A 232 -16.69 6.46 -3.53
C GLU A 232 -17.91 5.54 -3.27
N ASP A 233 -18.68 5.22 -4.31
CA ASP A 233 -19.89 4.41 -4.23
C ASP A 233 -19.64 2.91 -4.53
N LEU A 234 -18.41 2.50 -4.82
CA LEU A 234 -18.10 1.14 -5.26
C LEU A 234 -18.57 0.05 -4.28
N TRP A 235 -18.47 0.29 -2.98
CA TRP A 235 -19.00 -0.64 -1.97
C TRP A 235 -20.53 -0.78 -2.03
N LEU A 236 -21.25 0.33 -2.22
CA LEU A 236 -22.71 0.30 -2.39
C LEU A 236 -23.11 -0.34 -3.73
N CYS A 237 -22.30 -0.19 -4.77
CA CYS A 237 -22.47 -0.91 -6.03
C CYS A 237 -22.27 -2.41 -5.84
N TYR A 238 -21.24 -2.81 -5.09
CA TYR A 238 -20.98 -4.20 -4.75
C TYR A 238 -22.16 -4.83 -3.99
N LEU A 239 -22.69 -4.16 -2.96
CA LEU A 239 -23.84 -4.66 -2.21
C LEU A 239 -25.11 -4.78 -3.06
N ARG A 240 -25.36 -3.81 -3.97
CA ARG A 240 -26.47 -3.88 -4.94
C ARG A 240 -26.32 -5.07 -5.88
N TRP A 241 -25.15 -5.23 -6.49
CA TRP A 241 -24.85 -6.36 -7.35
C TRP A 241 -25.02 -7.70 -6.63
N ARG A 242 -24.46 -7.82 -5.42
CA ARG A 242 -24.53 -9.04 -4.61
C ARG A 242 -25.97 -9.43 -4.32
N ARG A 243 -26.82 -8.46 -3.95
CA ARG A 243 -28.27 -8.66 -3.75
C ARG A 243 -28.97 -9.18 -5.01
N GLU A 244 -28.68 -8.60 -6.17
CA GLU A 244 -29.39 -8.89 -7.42
C GLU A 244 -28.95 -10.19 -8.09
N LYS A 245 -27.66 -10.55 -7.96
CA LYS A 245 -27.04 -11.57 -8.80
C LYS A 245 -26.41 -12.72 -8.02
N SER A 246 -25.98 -12.51 -6.77
CA SER A 246 -25.31 -13.56 -6.01
C SER A 246 -25.22 -13.26 -4.50
N ALA A 247 -26.31 -13.45 -3.75
CA ALA A 247 -26.31 -13.16 -2.31
C ALA A 247 -25.26 -13.98 -1.54
N ALA A 248 -25.01 -15.22 -1.99
CA ALA A 248 -24.18 -16.21 -1.31
C ALA A 248 -22.69 -16.23 -1.74
N GLN A 249 -22.32 -15.66 -2.89
CA GLN A 249 -20.93 -15.70 -3.37
C GLN A 249 -20.27 -14.33 -3.22
N GLY A 250 -19.17 -14.29 -2.47
CA GLY A 250 -18.24 -13.16 -2.47
C GLY A 250 -17.30 -13.23 -3.67
N ILE A 251 -16.48 -12.20 -3.85
CA ILE A 251 -15.50 -12.10 -4.94
C ILE A 251 -14.11 -12.58 -4.51
N VAL A 252 -13.85 -12.70 -3.22
CA VAL A 252 -12.61 -13.26 -2.66
C VAL A 252 -12.83 -14.68 -2.15
N HIS A 253 -11.91 -15.58 -2.48
CA HIS A 253 -11.87 -16.96 -1.99
C HIS A 253 -10.49 -17.32 -1.45
N ARG A 254 -10.44 -18.28 -0.53
CA ARG A 254 -9.20 -18.98 -0.19
C ARG A 254 -8.83 -19.91 -1.34
N ASP A 255 -7.55 -19.93 -1.69
CA ASP A 255 -7.03 -20.91 -2.63
C ASP A 255 -6.73 -22.23 -1.91
N GLY A 256 -7.51 -23.27 -2.22
CA GLY A 256 -7.32 -24.61 -1.64
C GLY A 256 -6.03 -25.30 -2.08
N SER A 257 -5.32 -24.76 -3.07
CA SER A 257 -4.01 -25.29 -3.51
C SER A 257 -2.89 -25.07 -2.48
N GLY A 258 -3.03 -24.08 -1.58
CA GLY A 258 -1.99 -23.69 -0.64
C GLY A 258 -1.66 -24.75 0.42
N ASP A 259 -2.64 -25.58 0.78
CA ASP A 259 -2.47 -26.62 1.80
C ASP A 259 -1.47 -27.70 1.34
N ALA A 260 -1.32 -27.91 0.02
CA ALA A 260 -0.36 -28.86 -0.54
C ALA A 260 1.07 -28.27 -0.67
N VAL A 261 1.20 -26.96 -0.88
CA VAL A 261 2.50 -26.28 -1.07
C VAL A 261 3.21 -26.08 0.28
N GLN A 262 2.48 -25.72 1.34
CA GLN A 262 3.05 -25.61 2.70
C GLN A 262 3.63 -26.94 3.22
N ALA A 263 3.05 -28.08 2.80
CA ALA A 263 3.57 -29.40 3.16
C ALA A 263 4.89 -29.75 2.45
N ALA A 264 5.14 -29.16 1.27
CA ALA A 264 6.31 -29.46 0.43
C ALA A 264 7.51 -28.51 0.67
N GLN A 265 7.29 -27.31 1.21
CA GLN A 265 8.32 -26.29 1.45
C GLN A 265 8.90 -26.27 2.87
N ARG A 266 8.52 -27.22 3.75
CA ARG A 266 9.22 -27.44 5.02
C ARG A 266 10.60 -28.03 4.73
N ASP A 267 11.59 -27.14 4.60
CA ASP A 267 12.99 -27.51 4.50
C ASP A 267 13.48 -28.13 5.83
N PRO A 268 13.93 -29.40 5.88
CA PRO A 268 14.29 -30.07 7.13
C PRO A 268 15.62 -29.60 7.75
N GLN A 269 16.32 -28.60 7.18
CA GLN A 269 17.72 -28.29 7.54
C GLN A 269 17.97 -26.88 8.12
N GLY A 270 16.94 -26.11 8.46
CA GLY A 270 17.07 -24.75 9.00
C GLY A 270 17.12 -24.62 10.54
N GLU A 271 17.61 -25.60 11.29
CA GLU A 271 17.53 -25.66 12.77
C GLU A 271 18.77 -25.13 13.54
N ALA A 272 19.58 -24.25 12.94
CA ALA A 272 20.80 -23.77 13.58
C ALA A 272 20.97 -22.24 13.52
N ASP A 273 20.00 -21.48 14.03
CA ASP A 273 20.33 -20.21 14.67
C ASP A 273 19.34 -19.85 15.79
N GLY A 274 19.87 -19.43 16.93
CA GLY A 274 19.24 -19.47 18.26
C GLY A 274 18.22 -18.36 18.57
N GLY A 275 17.46 -17.91 17.58
CA GLY A 275 16.31 -17.02 17.77
C GLY A 275 15.05 -17.75 17.33
N ALA A 276 14.22 -18.21 18.28
CA ALA A 276 12.94 -18.83 17.97
C ALA A 276 12.01 -17.79 17.31
N GLU A 277 12.10 -17.63 16.00
CA GLU A 277 11.02 -17.03 15.20
C GLU A 277 9.76 -17.86 15.50
N PRO A 278 8.69 -17.26 16.05
CA PRO A 278 7.48 -17.99 16.37
C PRO A 278 6.96 -18.71 15.13
N GLU A 279 6.33 -19.87 15.35
CA GLU A 279 5.69 -20.69 14.32
C GLU A 279 5.05 -19.83 13.23
N HIS A 280 5.46 -20.07 11.98
CA HIS A 280 4.97 -19.32 10.83
C HIS A 280 3.44 -19.35 10.83
N LEU A 281 2.81 -18.17 11.01
CA LEU A 281 1.37 -18.02 10.85
C LEU A 281 0.97 -18.66 9.52
N PRO A 282 -0.04 -19.55 9.50
CA PRO A 282 -0.36 -20.34 8.32
C PRO A 282 -0.63 -19.40 7.14
N GLU A 283 0.15 -19.59 6.08
CA GLU A 283 0.10 -18.75 4.89
C GLU A 283 -1.19 -18.98 4.11
N GLU A 284 -2.18 -18.10 4.32
CA GLU A 284 -3.40 -18.15 3.54
C GLU A 284 -3.19 -17.54 2.15
N LEU A 285 -3.38 -18.35 1.11
CA LEU A 285 -3.36 -17.88 -0.27
C LEU A 285 -4.78 -17.45 -0.67
N LEU A 286 -4.89 -16.29 -1.32
CA LEU A 286 -6.16 -15.71 -1.74
C LEU A 286 -6.26 -15.71 -3.26
N ARG A 287 -7.50 -15.82 -3.75
CA ARG A 287 -7.80 -15.73 -5.17
C ARG A 287 -9.14 -15.07 -5.45
N LEU A 288 -9.27 -14.50 -6.63
CA LEU A 288 -10.52 -13.89 -7.09
C LEU A 288 -11.45 -14.94 -7.69
N GLY A 289 -12.74 -14.88 -7.33
CA GLY A 289 -13.78 -15.67 -7.95
C GLY A 289 -14.07 -15.16 -9.36
N GLN A 290 -13.67 -15.92 -10.39
CA GLN A 290 -13.79 -15.50 -11.79
C GLN A 290 -15.22 -15.09 -12.17
N ALA A 291 -16.22 -15.93 -11.90
CA ALA A 291 -17.62 -15.66 -12.23
C ALA A 291 -18.24 -14.52 -11.39
N PRO A 292 -18.12 -14.52 -10.04
CA PRO A 292 -18.53 -13.38 -9.21
C PRO A 292 -17.91 -12.04 -9.67
N LEU A 293 -16.60 -12.02 -9.91
CA LEU A 293 -15.89 -10.82 -10.32
C LEU A 293 -16.33 -10.35 -11.72
N ALA A 294 -16.52 -11.26 -12.69
CA ALA A 294 -17.04 -10.90 -14.01
C ALA A 294 -18.41 -10.24 -13.92
N GLY A 295 -19.29 -10.79 -13.08
CA GLY A 295 -20.62 -10.25 -12.82
C GLY A 295 -20.55 -8.85 -12.22
N PHE A 296 -19.71 -8.64 -11.20
CA PHE A 296 -19.55 -7.34 -10.56
C PHE A 296 -18.94 -6.30 -11.50
N MET A 297 -17.93 -6.68 -12.29
CA MET A 297 -17.30 -5.79 -13.26
C MET A 297 -18.26 -5.40 -14.38
N SER A 298 -19.09 -6.32 -14.86
CA SER A 298 -20.15 -6.02 -15.83
C SER A 298 -21.17 -5.04 -15.24
N PHE A 299 -21.56 -5.21 -13.97
CA PHE A 299 -22.44 -4.29 -13.26
C PHE A 299 -21.82 -2.89 -13.13
N CYS A 300 -20.54 -2.81 -12.81
CA CYS A 300 -19.79 -1.55 -12.72
C CYS A 300 -19.53 -0.88 -14.08
N ALA A 301 -19.51 -1.65 -15.17
CA ALA A 301 -19.31 -1.14 -16.52
C ALA A 301 -20.59 -0.56 -17.15
N GLY A 302 -21.77 -0.97 -16.67
CA GLY A 302 -23.07 -0.52 -17.18
C GLY A 302 -23.49 -1.24 -18.46
N SER A 303 -24.61 -0.81 -19.06
CA SER A 303 -25.26 -1.50 -20.19
C SER A 303 -24.58 -1.30 -21.55
N ASP A 304 -23.77 -0.24 -21.71
CA ASP A 304 -23.06 0.06 -22.96
C ASP A 304 -21.62 0.52 -22.64
N PRO A 305 -20.75 -0.42 -22.23
CA PRO A 305 -19.43 -0.08 -21.76
C PRO A 305 -18.51 0.27 -22.94
N VAL A 306 -18.19 1.56 -23.09
CA VAL A 306 -17.11 1.99 -24.00
C VAL A 306 -15.78 1.62 -23.34
N ALA A 307 -15.23 0.48 -23.72
CA ALA A 307 -13.90 0.08 -23.28
C ALA A 307 -12.85 1.10 -23.78
N PRO A 308 -11.90 1.52 -22.92
CA PRO A 308 -10.84 2.41 -23.36
C PRO A 308 -10.03 1.72 -24.46
N HIS A 309 -9.63 2.51 -25.46
CA HIS A 309 -8.75 2.02 -26.52
C HIS A 309 -7.36 1.75 -25.95
N ILE A 310 -6.95 0.48 -25.93
CA ILE A 310 -5.61 0.06 -25.54
C ILE A 310 -4.75 -0.04 -26.81
N PRO A 311 -3.70 0.78 -26.96
CA PRO A 311 -2.69 0.57 -28.00
C PRO A 311 -2.16 -0.86 -27.91
N GLY A 312 -2.01 -1.57 -29.03
CA GLY A 312 -1.56 -2.97 -29.07
C GLY A 312 -2.67 -4.03 -29.04
N GLY A 313 -3.94 -3.62 -28.94
CA GLY A 313 -5.09 -4.49 -29.19
C GLY A 313 -5.43 -5.45 -28.04
N ARG A 314 -6.09 -6.56 -28.38
CA ARG A 314 -6.75 -7.45 -27.42
C ARG A 314 -5.76 -8.16 -26.48
N GLU A 315 -4.58 -8.53 -26.99
CA GLU A 315 -3.57 -9.25 -26.20
C GLU A 315 -2.97 -8.35 -25.12
N GLN A 316 -2.57 -7.13 -25.47
CA GLN A 316 -2.05 -6.15 -24.51
C GLN A 316 -3.11 -5.75 -23.47
N ALA A 317 -4.39 -5.64 -23.89
CA ALA A 317 -5.49 -5.43 -22.95
C ALA A 317 -5.62 -6.60 -21.95
N ALA A 318 -5.53 -7.85 -22.42
CA ALA A 318 -5.57 -9.03 -21.54
C ALA A 318 -4.40 -9.05 -20.56
N GLN A 319 -3.18 -8.75 -21.01
CA GLN A 319 -1.99 -8.65 -20.15
C GLN A 319 -2.14 -7.55 -19.09
N GLY A 320 -2.63 -6.37 -19.48
CA GLY A 320 -2.86 -5.28 -18.52
C GLY A 320 -3.99 -5.57 -17.53
N VAL A 321 -5.05 -6.27 -17.94
CA VAL A 321 -6.08 -6.77 -17.02
C VAL A 321 -5.48 -7.77 -16.04
N THR A 322 -4.72 -8.76 -16.51
CA THR A 322 -4.02 -9.72 -15.64
C THR A 322 -3.11 -9.00 -14.65
N ALA A 323 -2.28 -8.07 -15.10
CA ALA A 323 -1.39 -7.30 -14.24
C ALA A 323 -2.17 -6.54 -13.16
N TYR A 324 -3.29 -5.91 -13.50
CA TYR A 324 -4.12 -5.20 -12.53
C TYR A 324 -4.76 -6.14 -11.49
N LEU A 325 -5.26 -7.31 -11.92
CA LEU A 325 -5.85 -8.31 -11.02
C LEU A 325 -4.80 -8.92 -10.09
N HIS A 326 -3.62 -9.23 -10.61
CA HIS A 326 -2.45 -9.65 -9.83
C HIS A 326 -2.13 -8.64 -8.73
N GLY A 327 -2.11 -7.35 -9.07
CA GLY A 327 -1.86 -6.30 -8.09
C GLY A 327 -2.93 -6.21 -7.01
N LEU A 328 -4.21 -6.37 -7.37
CA LEU A 328 -5.30 -6.35 -6.40
C LEU A 328 -5.17 -7.50 -5.39
N VAL A 329 -4.85 -8.71 -5.85
CA VAL A 329 -4.66 -9.85 -4.96
C VAL A 329 -3.37 -9.71 -4.15
N TRP A 330 -2.30 -9.18 -4.75
CA TRP A 330 -1.06 -8.86 -4.05
C TRP A 330 -1.29 -7.89 -2.89
N CYS A 331 -2.02 -6.80 -3.11
CA CYS A 331 -2.40 -5.85 -2.05
C CYS A 331 -3.25 -6.52 -0.98
N LEU A 332 -4.27 -7.29 -1.39
CA LEU A 332 -5.19 -7.96 -0.48
C LEU A 332 -4.48 -8.99 0.41
N GLU A 333 -3.58 -9.81 -0.16
CA GLU A 333 -2.77 -10.75 0.62
C GLU A 333 -1.81 -10.04 1.56
N THR A 334 -1.24 -8.91 1.14
CA THR A 334 -0.38 -8.08 1.99
C THR A 334 -1.19 -7.52 3.16
N CYS A 335 -2.42 -7.03 2.94
CA CYS A 335 -3.33 -6.62 4.02
C CYS A 335 -3.77 -7.80 4.91
N ALA A 336 -3.90 -9.01 4.35
CA ALA A 336 -4.38 -10.17 5.09
C ALA A 336 -3.31 -10.85 5.94
N SER A 337 -2.04 -10.73 5.56
CA SER A 337 -0.91 -11.40 6.23
C SER A 337 0.09 -10.43 6.86
N GLY A 338 0.07 -9.15 6.48
CA GLY A 338 1.11 -8.18 6.79
C GLY A 338 2.42 -8.41 6.02
N ARG A 339 2.49 -9.41 5.13
CA ARG A 339 3.71 -9.79 4.42
C ARG A 339 3.59 -9.52 2.92
N CYS A 340 4.64 -8.93 2.36
CA CYS A 340 4.76 -8.77 0.92
C CYS A 340 5.17 -10.11 0.27
N ARG A 341 4.48 -10.50 -0.79
CA ARG A 341 4.69 -11.78 -1.50
C ARG A 341 5.63 -11.69 -2.69
N ASP A 342 5.87 -10.48 -3.14
CA ASP A 342 6.78 -10.16 -4.23
C ASP A 342 7.19 -8.70 -4.06
N PHE A 343 8.40 -8.46 -3.55
CA PHE A 343 8.95 -7.13 -3.34
C PHE A 343 9.26 -6.38 -4.64
N HIS A 344 9.26 -7.07 -5.78
CA HIS A 344 9.60 -6.51 -7.09
C HIS A 344 8.38 -6.39 -7.98
N TYR A 345 7.20 -6.81 -7.51
CA TYR A 345 5.97 -6.56 -8.22
C TYR A 345 5.69 -5.05 -8.25
N GLY A 346 5.49 -4.53 -9.46
CA GLY A 346 5.06 -3.16 -9.69
C GLY A 346 4.08 -3.12 -10.85
N PHE A 347 2.99 -2.39 -10.70
CA PHE A 347 2.02 -2.20 -11.76
C PHE A 347 2.50 -1.10 -12.74
N PRO A 348 2.78 -1.43 -14.01
CA PRO A 348 3.31 -0.44 -14.96
C PRO A 348 2.29 0.67 -15.23
N GLN A 349 2.74 1.93 -15.17
CA GLN A 349 1.88 3.09 -15.42
C GLN A 349 1.28 3.07 -16.85
N SER A 350 2.02 2.52 -17.82
CA SER A 350 1.55 2.32 -19.20
C SER A 350 0.31 1.43 -19.30
N LEU A 351 0.07 0.56 -18.31
CA LEU A 351 -1.08 -0.34 -18.23
C LEU A 351 -2.25 0.25 -17.42
N ALA A 352 -2.13 1.47 -16.86
CA ALA A 352 -3.19 2.10 -16.08
C ALA A 352 -4.57 2.15 -16.77
N PRO A 353 -4.69 2.33 -18.10
CA PRO A 353 -5.99 2.26 -18.77
C PRO A 353 -6.68 0.87 -18.68
N CYS A 354 -5.93 -0.19 -18.37
CA CYS A 354 -6.47 -1.54 -18.18
C CYS A 354 -7.16 -1.74 -16.82
N ALA A 355 -7.00 -0.81 -15.88
CA ALA A 355 -7.79 -0.73 -14.64
C ALA A 355 -9.21 -0.24 -14.95
N SER A 356 -9.97 -1.03 -15.71
CA SER A 356 -11.30 -0.68 -16.21
C SER A 356 -12.28 -1.82 -16.00
N ALA A 357 -13.43 -1.52 -15.40
CA ALA A 357 -14.48 -2.51 -15.18
C ALA A 357 -14.94 -3.15 -16.51
N ALA A 358 -14.99 -2.37 -17.60
CA ALA A 358 -15.34 -2.84 -18.93
C ALA A 358 -14.33 -3.85 -19.49
N LEU A 359 -13.03 -3.53 -19.40
CA LEU A 359 -11.97 -4.43 -19.87
C LEU A 359 -11.88 -5.69 -19.02
N ILE A 360 -11.96 -5.55 -17.69
CA ILE A 360 -11.95 -6.72 -16.81
C ILE A 360 -13.12 -7.62 -17.15
N ALA A 361 -14.35 -7.11 -17.25
CA ALA A 361 -15.53 -7.90 -17.62
C ALA A 361 -15.36 -8.63 -18.97
N ALA A 362 -14.78 -7.96 -19.97
CA ALA A 362 -14.59 -8.52 -21.30
C ALA A 362 -13.51 -9.61 -21.38
N HIS A 363 -12.42 -9.47 -20.61
CA HIS A 363 -11.26 -10.36 -20.69
C HIS A 363 -11.28 -11.49 -19.65
N LEU A 364 -11.86 -11.25 -18.47
CA LEU A 364 -11.84 -12.17 -17.34
C LEU A 364 -12.32 -13.59 -17.68
N PRO A 365 -13.37 -13.83 -18.50
CA PRO A 365 -13.80 -15.19 -18.85
C PRO A 365 -12.75 -16.01 -19.62
N SER A 366 -11.80 -15.33 -20.28
CA SER A 366 -10.72 -15.96 -21.05
C SER A 366 -9.39 -16.05 -20.31
N LEU A 367 -9.29 -15.44 -19.13
CA LEU A 367 -8.06 -15.50 -18.34
C LEU A 367 -7.91 -16.86 -17.67
N PRO A 368 -6.67 -17.37 -17.57
CA PRO A 368 -6.40 -18.62 -16.88
C PRO A 368 -6.49 -18.43 -15.35
N PRO A 369 -6.74 -19.49 -14.56
CA PRO A 369 -6.93 -19.38 -13.10
C PRO A 369 -5.77 -18.74 -12.33
N GLU A 370 -4.55 -18.80 -12.85
CA GLU A 370 -3.32 -18.21 -12.29
C GLU A 370 -3.35 -16.67 -12.39
N ALA A 371 -4.10 -16.11 -13.33
CA ALA A 371 -4.30 -14.66 -13.45
C ALA A 371 -5.15 -14.08 -12.30
N LEU A 372 -5.74 -14.94 -11.46
CA LEU A 372 -6.64 -14.57 -10.38
C LEU A 372 -6.02 -14.72 -8.98
N GLY A 373 -4.74 -15.10 -8.90
CA GLY A 373 -3.95 -15.14 -7.67
C GLY A 373 -2.95 -13.98 -7.60
N ALA A 374 -2.25 -13.86 -6.46
CA ALA A 374 -1.13 -12.93 -6.35
C ALA A 374 0.09 -13.44 -7.14
N PRO A 375 0.88 -12.55 -7.75
CA PRO A 375 2.21 -12.87 -8.23
C PRO A 375 3.09 -13.34 -7.07
N ARG A 376 4.03 -14.23 -7.37
CA ARG A 376 4.96 -14.80 -6.39
C ARG A 376 6.37 -14.50 -6.84
N GLY A 377 7.10 -13.74 -6.03
CA GLY A 377 8.52 -13.50 -6.21
C GLY A 377 9.30 -14.20 -5.11
N SER A 378 10.38 -14.90 -5.48
CA SER A 378 11.38 -15.36 -4.50
C SER A 378 12.47 -14.31 -4.24
N SER A 379 12.43 -13.20 -4.98
CA SER A 379 13.41 -12.13 -4.85
C SER A 379 13.31 -11.46 -3.47
N PRO A 380 14.45 -11.27 -2.78
CA PRO A 380 14.44 -10.56 -1.51
C PRO A 380 14.06 -9.10 -1.69
N ALA A 381 13.68 -8.45 -0.59
CA ALA A 381 13.57 -7.00 -0.56
C ALA A 381 14.90 -6.34 -0.96
N LEU A 382 14.81 -5.18 -1.60
CA LEU A 382 15.98 -4.35 -1.91
C LEU A 382 16.72 -3.97 -0.63
N ALA A 383 18.06 -3.92 -0.68
CA ALA A 383 18.83 -3.37 0.42
C ALA A 383 18.45 -1.89 0.62
N PRO A 384 18.49 -1.33 1.86
CA PRO A 384 18.09 0.05 2.12
C PRO A 384 18.80 1.07 1.22
N VAL A 385 20.12 0.90 0.99
CA VAL A 385 20.88 1.75 0.09
C VAL A 385 20.44 1.63 -1.38
N SER A 386 20.06 0.44 -1.83
CA SER A 386 19.49 0.22 -3.15
C SER A 386 18.12 0.90 -3.28
N CYS A 387 17.29 0.89 -2.22
CA CYS A 387 16.05 1.67 -2.17
C CYS A 387 16.31 3.17 -2.34
N ALA A 388 17.30 3.73 -1.62
CA ALA A 388 17.67 5.13 -1.77
C ALA A 388 18.06 5.47 -3.22
N VAL A 389 18.91 4.65 -3.84
CA VAL A 389 19.36 4.85 -5.22
C VAL A 389 18.22 4.70 -6.23
N ALA A 390 17.30 3.76 -6.01
CA ALA A 390 16.17 3.51 -6.90
C ALA A 390 15.08 4.60 -6.83
N MET A 391 14.87 5.20 -5.65
CA MET A 391 13.71 6.07 -5.39
C MET A 391 14.04 7.57 -5.41
N LEU A 392 15.29 7.94 -5.13
CA LEU A 392 15.68 9.35 -5.03
C LEU A 392 16.01 9.95 -6.40
N PRO A 393 15.72 11.25 -6.61
CA PRO A 393 16.27 11.99 -7.74
C PRO A 393 17.80 11.90 -7.77
N VAL A 394 18.41 11.86 -8.95
CA VAL A 394 19.87 11.76 -9.13
C VAL A 394 20.60 12.89 -8.40
N ALA A 395 20.01 14.10 -8.38
CA ALA A 395 20.56 15.22 -7.62
C ALA A 395 20.60 14.94 -6.10
N ASP A 396 19.54 14.36 -5.53
CA ASP A 396 19.47 14.02 -4.12
C ASP A 396 20.38 12.83 -3.78
N VAL A 397 20.53 11.85 -4.66
CA VAL A 397 21.53 10.78 -4.47
C VAL A 397 22.93 11.38 -4.38
N ARG A 398 23.26 12.34 -5.25
CA ARG A 398 24.56 13.05 -5.24
C ARG A 398 24.77 13.87 -3.97
N GLU A 399 23.74 14.53 -3.47
CA GLU A 399 23.83 15.41 -2.31
C GLU A 399 23.76 14.65 -0.98
N LEU A 400 22.85 13.68 -0.86
CA LEU A 400 22.50 13.04 0.41
C LEU A 400 23.20 11.69 0.64
N LEU A 401 23.58 10.97 -0.43
CA LEU A 401 24.15 9.62 -0.33
C LEU A 401 25.63 9.57 -0.72
N LEU A 402 26.02 10.15 -1.87
CA LEU A 402 27.40 10.06 -2.35
C LEU A 402 28.48 10.63 -1.41
N PRO A 403 28.23 11.64 -0.56
CA PRO A 403 29.25 12.09 0.40
C PRO A 403 29.70 10.98 1.36
N THR A 404 28.80 10.04 1.68
CA THR A 404 29.08 8.88 2.55
C THR A 404 29.28 7.57 1.78
N ALA A 405 28.91 7.54 0.49
CA ALA A 405 29.02 6.36 -0.37
C ALA A 405 29.52 6.74 -1.79
N PRO A 406 30.72 7.32 -1.92
CA PRO A 406 31.22 7.83 -3.19
C PRO A 406 31.43 6.74 -4.25
N TRP A 407 31.62 5.47 -3.85
CA TRP A 407 31.74 4.32 -4.75
C TRP A 407 30.47 4.01 -5.55
N LEU A 408 29.33 4.59 -5.17
CA LEU A 408 28.08 4.48 -5.94
C LEU A 408 27.99 5.50 -7.09
N ALA A 409 28.93 6.46 -7.18
CA ALA A 409 28.95 7.46 -8.24
C ALA A 409 28.90 6.87 -9.68
N PRO A 410 29.55 5.74 -9.99
CA PRO A 410 29.48 5.12 -11.32
C PRO A 410 28.06 4.75 -11.78
N LEU A 411 27.13 4.48 -10.85
CA LEU A 411 25.73 4.20 -11.18
C LEU A 411 25.05 5.38 -11.89
N LEU A 412 25.45 6.60 -11.55
CA LEU A 412 24.87 7.86 -12.02
C LEU A 412 25.65 8.48 -13.18
N ASP A 413 26.66 7.79 -13.70
CA ASP A 413 27.47 8.29 -14.81
C ASP A 413 26.62 8.40 -16.10
N PRO A 414 26.52 9.58 -16.73
CA PRO A 414 25.68 9.75 -17.93
C PRO A 414 26.17 8.98 -19.16
N GLY A 415 27.42 8.50 -19.17
CA GLY A 415 28.02 7.77 -20.29
C GLY A 415 27.77 6.27 -20.21
N SER A 416 27.97 5.67 -19.04
CA SER A 416 27.95 4.21 -18.86
C SER A 416 27.12 3.72 -17.68
N GLY A 417 26.67 4.59 -16.78
CA GLY A 417 25.97 4.21 -15.56
C GLY A 417 24.65 3.47 -15.81
N MET A 418 24.26 2.62 -14.87
CA MET A 418 22.98 1.90 -14.93
C MET A 418 21.78 2.86 -14.89
N LEU A 419 21.91 3.99 -14.18
CA LEU A 419 20.89 5.04 -14.09
C LEU A 419 21.13 6.18 -15.09
N ARG A 420 21.93 5.97 -16.13
CA ARG A 420 22.28 7.03 -17.11
C ARG A 420 21.06 7.68 -17.76
N GLU A 421 20.02 6.91 -18.08
CA GLU A 421 18.82 7.45 -18.73
C GLU A 421 17.98 8.29 -17.76
N VAL A 422 17.95 7.91 -16.47
CA VAL A 422 17.35 8.72 -15.40
C VAL A 422 18.11 10.03 -15.25
N ALA A 423 19.45 9.95 -15.16
CA ALA A 423 20.31 11.12 -15.05
C ALA A 423 20.17 12.06 -16.25
N ARG A 424 20.07 11.51 -17.48
CA ARG A 424 19.83 12.29 -18.71
C ARG A 424 18.47 12.96 -18.71
N LEU A 425 17.42 12.27 -18.25
CA LEU A 425 16.08 12.87 -18.15
C LEU A 425 16.06 14.02 -17.15
N GLU A 426 16.63 13.82 -15.96
CA GLU A 426 16.65 14.86 -14.93
C GLU A 426 17.51 16.07 -15.34
N ALA A 427 18.56 15.84 -16.12
CA ALA A 427 19.37 16.91 -16.71
C ALA A 427 18.77 17.51 -18.00
N CYS A 428 17.66 16.98 -18.52
CA CYS A 428 17.07 17.45 -19.76
C CYS A 428 16.42 18.82 -19.58
N THR A 429 17.03 19.85 -20.18
CA THR A 429 16.57 21.24 -20.11
C THR A 429 15.19 21.46 -20.72
N GLU A 430 14.85 20.70 -21.76
CA GLU A 430 13.52 20.75 -22.39
C GLU A 430 12.46 20.12 -21.47
N CYS A 431 12.72 18.97 -20.85
CA CYS A 431 11.87 18.41 -19.80
C CYS A 431 11.63 19.41 -18.67
N ALA A 432 12.69 20.08 -18.19
CA ALA A 432 12.59 21.08 -17.14
C ALA A 432 11.75 22.29 -17.58
N ALA A 433 11.95 22.79 -18.80
CA ALA A 433 11.17 23.91 -19.35
C ALA A 433 9.69 23.55 -19.54
N LEU A 434 9.40 22.36 -20.05
CA LEU A 434 8.03 21.85 -20.21
C LEU A 434 7.35 21.63 -18.85
N ALA A 435 8.06 21.11 -17.85
CA ALA A 435 7.55 20.98 -16.49
C ALA A 435 7.22 22.34 -15.87
N ALA A 436 8.14 23.31 -15.96
CA ALA A 436 7.89 24.68 -15.50
C ALA A 436 6.68 25.31 -16.22
N ALA A 437 6.51 25.02 -17.51
CA ALA A 437 5.34 25.48 -18.26
C ALA A 437 4.03 24.82 -17.77
N VAL A 438 4.05 23.55 -17.36
CA VAL A 438 2.90 22.87 -16.74
C VAL A 438 2.55 23.52 -15.40
N ASP A 439 3.54 23.77 -14.56
CA ASP A 439 3.34 24.36 -13.22
C ASP A 439 2.84 25.81 -13.28
N ALA A 440 3.18 26.54 -14.35
CA ALA A 440 2.73 27.90 -14.57
C ALA A 440 1.23 28.02 -14.95
N VAL A 441 0.50 26.90 -15.11
CA VAL A 441 -0.94 26.91 -15.45
C VAL A 441 -1.78 26.16 -14.42
N PRO A 442 -3.02 26.64 -14.12
CA PRO A 442 -3.91 25.95 -13.20
C PRO A 442 -4.20 24.51 -13.64
N PRO A 443 -4.11 23.52 -12.72
CA PRO A 443 -4.50 22.14 -12.98
C PRO A 443 -5.91 22.02 -13.56
N GLY A 444 -6.11 21.12 -14.52
CA GLY A 444 -7.40 20.87 -15.18
C GLY A 444 -7.77 21.83 -16.31
N SER A 445 -7.04 22.94 -16.50
CA SER A 445 -7.28 23.83 -17.64
C SER A 445 -6.91 23.18 -18.99
N LYS A 446 -7.54 23.61 -20.10
CA LYS A 446 -7.16 23.14 -21.46
C LYS A 446 -5.66 23.35 -21.75
N LYS A 447 -5.08 24.45 -21.24
CA LYS A 447 -3.65 24.75 -21.35
C LYS A 447 -2.81 23.76 -20.55
N PHE A 448 -3.22 23.43 -19.32
CA PHE A 448 -2.58 22.41 -18.50
C PHE A 448 -2.57 21.06 -19.22
N ILE A 449 -3.72 20.57 -19.68
CA ILE A 449 -3.81 19.29 -20.40
C ILE A 449 -2.87 19.27 -21.62
N LYS A 450 -2.87 20.34 -22.42
CA LYS A 450 -1.98 20.46 -23.59
C LYS A 450 -0.50 20.43 -23.21
N ARG A 451 -0.10 21.18 -22.18
CA ARG A 451 1.29 21.24 -21.71
C ARG A 451 1.74 19.94 -21.06
N SER A 452 0.89 19.31 -20.25
CA SER A 452 1.15 18.00 -19.64
C SER A 452 1.31 16.93 -20.71
N LYS A 453 0.47 16.95 -21.76
CA LYS A 453 0.63 16.05 -22.90
C LYS A 453 1.95 16.29 -23.66
N ALA A 454 2.36 17.55 -23.84
CA ALA A 454 3.64 17.86 -24.48
C ALA A 454 4.84 17.36 -23.66
N LEU A 455 4.83 17.60 -22.34
CA LEU A 455 5.84 17.07 -21.42
C LEU A 455 5.89 15.54 -21.48
N GLU A 456 4.75 14.88 -21.44
CA GLU A 456 4.64 13.42 -21.51
C GLU A 456 5.15 12.86 -22.84
N VAL A 457 4.79 13.48 -23.96
CA VAL A 457 5.30 13.09 -25.29
C VAL A 457 6.81 13.22 -25.37
N HIS A 458 7.38 14.29 -24.80
CA HIS A 458 8.84 14.46 -24.76
C HIS A 458 9.51 13.46 -23.80
N ARG A 459 8.94 13.21 -22.61
CA ARG A 459 9.44 12.19 -21.67
C ARG A 459 9.53 10.81 -22.29
N ARG A 460 8.59 10.43 -23.16
CA ARG A 460 8.62 9.14 -23.88
C ARG A 460 9.78 8.99 -24.85
N GLN A 461 10.45 10.08 -25.23
CA GLN A 461 11.70 10.02 -25.99
C GLN A 461 12.85 9.47 -25.13
N HIS A 462 12.68 9.45 -23.81
CA HIS A 462 13.60 8.83 -22.84
C HIS A 462 13.10 7.43 -22.43
N SER A 463 12.84 6.56 -23.42
CA SER A 463 12.18 5.26 -23.23
C SER A 463 12.93 4.23 -22.37
N GLY A 464 14.15 4.54 -21.91
CA GLY A 464 14.98 3.64 -21.09
C GLY A 464 14.78 3.74 -19.58
N ILE A 465 13.89 4.62 -19.09
CA ILE A 465 13.77 4.90 -17.65
C ILE A 465 12.92 3.87 -16.92
N GLU A 466 11.85 3.39 -17.55
CA GLU A 466 11.00 2.32 -16.98
C GLU A 466 11.69 0.94 -17.01
N ALA A 467 12.93 0.88 -17.53
CA ALA A 467 13.62 -0.37 -17.81
C ALA A 467 14.77 -0.69 -16.84
N VAL A 468 14.96 0.08 -15.75
CA VAL A 468 15.99 -0.28 -14.76
C VAL A 468 15.50 -1.48 -13.95
N PRO A 469 16.07 -2.69 -14.14
CA PRO A 469 15.60 -3.88 -13.43
C PRO A 469 16.08 -3.78 -12.00
N LEU A 470 15.14 -3.67 -11.05
CA LEU A 470 15.47 -3.43 -9.63
C LEU A 470 16.40 -4.49 -9.05
N LEU A 471 16.28 -5.75 -9.50
CA LEU A 471 17.17 -6.83 -9.12
C LEU A 471 18.61 -6.63 -9.61
N GLU A 472 18.78 -6.17 -10.85
CA GLU A 472 20.10 -5.86 -11.42
C GLU A 472 20.72 -4.64 -10.74
N LEU A 473 19.90 -3.63 -10.42
CA LEU A 473 20.32 -2.48 -9.64
C LEU A 473 20.79 -2.88 -8.24
N ASP A 474 20.03 -3.71 -7.52
CA ASP A 474 20.41 -4.22 -6.20
C ASP A 474 21.72 -5.01 -6.27
N ALA A 475 21.84 -5.90 -7.27
CA ALA A 475 23.06 -6.68 -7.49
C ALA A 475 24.27 -5.79 -7.76
N GLU A 476 24.11 -4.74 -8.58
CA GLU A 476 25.18 -3.80 -8.89
C GLU A 476 25.54 -2.91 -7.70
N VAL A 477 24.55 -2.43 -6.94
CA VAL A 477 24.79 -1.72 -5.67
C VAL A 477 25.56 -2.61 -4.71
N ARG A 478 25.15 -3.87 -4.52
CA ARG A 478 25.89 -4.86 -3.71
C ARG A 478 27.31 -5.08 -4.21
N ARG A 479 27.51 -5.15 -5.53
CA ARG A 479 28.82 -5.32 -6.18
C ARG A 479 29.72 -4.11 -6.02
N LEU A 480 29.17 -2.90 -5.96
CA LEU A 480 29.91 -1.66 -5.70
C LEU A 480 30.17 -1.43 -4.21
N CYS A 481 29.39 -2.04 -3.33
CA CYS A 481 29.55 -1.93 -1.88
C CYS A 481 30.63 -2.80 -1.17
N PRO A 482 31.46 -3.70 -1.76
CA PRO A 482 32.26 -4.63 -0.96
C PRO A 482 33.64 -4.10 -0.47
N ALA A 483 33.96 -4.51 0.77
CA ALA A 483 35.24 -4.58 1.54
C ALA A 483 36.20 -3.37 1.61
N SER A 484 35.93 -2.30 0.87
CA SER A 484 36.82 -1.14 0.77
C SER A 484 36.43 0.03 1.68
N ALA A 485 35.35 -0.10 2.43
CA ALA A 485 35.22 0.68 3.64
C ALA A 485 36.16 0.08 4.69
N PRO A 486 37.09 0.86 5.27
CA PRO A 486 37.89 0.37 6.38
C PRO A 486 36.95 -0.18 7.45
N GLU A 487 37.24 -1.39 7.94
CA GLU A 487 36.48 -2.04 9.02
C GLU A 487 36.30 -1.03 10.17
N GLY A 488 35.06 -0.56 10.37
CA GLY A 488 34.72 0.40 11.42
C GLY A 488 34.09 1.72 10.95
N GLU A 489 34.13 2.07 9.66
CA GLU A 489 33.60 3.37 9.19
C GLU A 489 32.25 3.30 8.45
N LEU A 490 31.79 2.12 8.01
CA LEU A 490 30.45 2.02 7.41
C LEU A 490 29.38 2.17 8.51
N PRO A 491 28.54 3.22 8.41
CA PRO A 491 27.34 3.33 9.22
C PRO A 491 26.51 2.02 9.11
N ARG A 492 26.00 1.50 10.23
CA ARG A 492 25.24 0.23 10.33
C ARG A 492 24.08 0.15 9.33
N GLY A 493 23.44 1.27 9.00
CA GLY A 493 22.34 1.37 8.05
C GLY A 493 22.76 1.33 6.57
N LEU A 494 24.06 1.41 6.29
CA LEU A 494 24.67 1.15 4.99
C LEU A 494 25.23 -0.27 4.85
N ARG A 495 25.17 -1.08 5.92
CA ARG A 495 25.49 -2.51 5.84
C ARG A 495 24.39 -3.25 5.09
N LEU A 496 24.80 -4.17 4.22
CA LEU A 496 23.88 -5.07 3.53
C LEU A 496 23.30 -6.05 4.56
N GLY A 497 22.11 -5.72 5.07
CA GLY A 497 21.22 -6.59 5.87
C GLY A 497 21.90 -7.65 6.73
N GLU A 498 22.44 -7.26 7.89
CA GLU A 498 22.54 -8.18 9.02
C GLU A 498 21.24 -8.02 9.83
N GLU A 499 20.47 -9.11 10.02
CA GLU A 499 19.38 -9.12 10.99
C GLU A 499 19.98 -8.90 12.38
N VAL A 500 19.69 -7.74 12.97
CA VAL A 500 20.15 -7.42 14.33
C VAL A 500 19.06 -7.85 15.31
N SER A 501 19.23 -9.01 15.91
CA SER A 501 18.53 -9.40 17.14
C SER A 501 19.20 -8.70 18.32
N VAL A 502 18.44 -7.89 19.08
CA VAL A 502 18.88 -7.29 20.36
C VAL A 502 18.27 -8.05 21.51
#